data_AF-A0A2J6H2A8-F1
#
_entry.id   AF-A0A2J6H2A8-F1
#
_cell.length_a   1.000
_cell.length_b   1.000
_cell.length_c   1.000
_cell.angle_alpha   90.00
_cell.angle_beta   90.00
_cell.angle_gamma   90.00
#
_symmetry.space_group_name_H-M   'P 1'
#
loop_
_entity.id
_entity.type
_entity.pdbx_description
1 polymer ?
#
loop_
_entity_poly.entity_id
_entity_poly.type
_entity_poly.pdbx_seq_one_letter_code
_entity_poly.pdbx_strand_id
1 'polypeptide(L)'
;MTSQPEKTEQYFIIDFDSTFTQVEALDELARISLKNHPHREDIYKQIEDLTNASMEGRLSFTESLQQRVKLLCANREHLKMLISHLKKKVSTSFSRNTVFFKKHQDEVLIVSGGFKEFITPVVTEYHIKKENIYANTFVFDDEGNIIGYDKENPLSQEGGKVKLLKELNLQGDIYGIGDGYSDFQLKESGMIKKFFAFTENIERKSVAEKADHITPSFDEFLYINKLPRAISYPKNRIKCLVVGNIDEEALAQMKREGYNIRHRDTIEDKYLEEAGVLFCDDHHQPTIEQLEHAGRLKVIGCFGRVTGKKLAEAAGEKGIIIFDDPKQNPRNVDFIPRRVIAFMNEGKTHMSCNFPDLQPPRVNNAHRLIHIHKNVPGILAQINEVFANHNINIVGEFLVTNSQIGYVITDVNAGYDTQVLNELKAIEYTIKFRLLY
;
A
#
# COMPACT_ATOMS: atom_id res chain seq x y z
N MET A 1 14.26 17.88 -35.05
CA MET A 1 12.97 17.29 -34.66
C MET A 1 13.21 15.85 -34.27
N THR A 2 13.59 15.63 -33.01
CA THR A 2 13.72 14.29 -32.44
C THR A 2 12.31 13.82 -32.08
N SER A 3 11.79 12.87 -32.86
CA SER A 3 10.54 12.16 -32.55
C SER A 3 10.69 11.49 -31.18
N GLN A 4 9.96 11.98 -30.19
CA GLN A 4 9.72 11.21 -28.97
C GLN A 4 9.10 9.87 -29.40
N PRO A 5 9.57 8.72 -28.87
CA PRO A 5 8.96 7.44 -29.19
C PRO A 5 7.47 7.51 -28.81
N GLU A 6 6.58 7.12 -29.74
CA GLU A 6 5.15 7.00 -29.46
C GLU A 6 4.97 6.15 -28.21
N LYS A 7 4.42 6.77 -27.17
CA LYS A 7 4.14 6.10 -25.91
C LYS A 7 3.02 5.10 -26.18
N THR A 8 3.32 3.80 -26.18
CA THR A 8 2.31 2.76 -26.32
C THR A 8 1.19 3.02 -25.29
N GLU A 9 -0.06 3.06 -25.75
CA GLU A 9 -1.21 3.24 -24.87
C GLU A 9 -1.24 2.11 -23.84
N GLN A 10 -1.52 2.45 -22.58
CA GLN A 10 -1.54 1.51 -21.47
C GLN A 10 -2.90 1.56 -20.82
N TYR A 11 -3.47 0.40 -20.50
CA TYR A 11 -4.74 0.30 -19.78
C TYR A 11 -4.57 -0.52 -18.51
N PHE A 12 -5.21 -0.07 -17.44
CA PHE A 12 -5.19 -0.73 -16.13
C PHE A 12 -6.59 -1.24 -15.81
N ILE A 13 -6.78 -2.55 -15.94
CA ILE A 13 -8.03 -3.23 -15.62
C ILE A 13 -7.96 -3.64 -14.16
N ILE A 14 -8.80 -3.03 -13.33
CA ILE A 14 -8.74 -3.19 -11.88
C ILE A 14 -10.06 -3.80 -11.40
N ASP A 15 -9.98 -4.91 -10.65
CA ASP A 15 -11.14 -5.45 -9.97
C ASP A 15 -11.57 -4.58 -8.79
N PHE A 16 -12.85 -4.66 -8.43
CA PHE A 16 -13.40 -3.92 -7.31
C PHE A 16 -13.31 -4.71 -6.00
N ASP A 17 -14.06 -5.80 -5.90
CA ASP A 17 -14.14 -6.62 -4.69
C ASP A 17 -12.77 -7.26 -4.38
N SER A 18 -12.40 -7.31 -3.10
CA SER A 18 -11.11 -7.83 -2.61
C SER A 18 -9.84 -7.21 -3.23
N THR A 19 -9.97 -6.23 -4.12
CA THR A 19 -8.87 -5.55 -4.83
C THR A 19 -8.90 -4.04 -4.59
N PHE A 20 -9.84 -3.29 -5.19
CA PHE A 20 -10.04 -1.87 -4.89
C PHE A 20 -10.62 -1.67 -3.49
N THR A 21 -11.49 -2.59 -3.05
CA THR A 21 -12.03 -2.65 -1.67
C THR A 21 -11.49 -3.86 -0.92
N GLN A 22 -11.44 -3.75 0.41
CA GLN A 22 -10.93 -4.75 1.34
C GLN A 22 -11.89 -5.92 1.58
N VAL A 23 -13.10 -5.86 1.02
CA VAL A 23 -14.23 -6.73 1.31
C VAL A 23 -14.96 -7.09 0.03
N GLU A 24 -15.72 -8.19 0.09
CA GLU A 24 -16.73 -8.57 -0.91
C GLU A 24 -18.01 -7.76 -0.69
N ALA A 25 -18.36 -6.87 -1.61
CA ALA A 25 -19.44 -5.90 -1.41
C ALA A 25 -20.83 -6.54 -1.29
N LEU A 26 -21.09 -7.66 -1.97
CA LEU A 26 -22.35 -8.38 -1.85
C LEU A 26 -22.53 -9.02 -0.47
N ASP A 27 -21.45 -9.54 0.12
CA ASP A 27 -21.48 -10.13 1.45
C ASP A 27 -21.76 -9.06 2.50
N GLU A 28 -21.16 -7.87 2.36
CA GLU A 28 -21.47 -6.70 3.18
C GLU A 28 -22.91 -6.21 2.97
N LEU A 29 -23.43 -6.25 1.74
CA LEU A 29 -24.82 -5.89 1.46
C LEU A 29 -25.78 -6.83 2.18
N ALA A 30 -25.52 -8.15 2.12
CA ALA A 30 -26.29 -9.14 2.84
C ALA A 30 -26.29 -8.86 4.34
N ARG A 31 -25.12 -8.56 4.92
CA ARG A 31 -24.99 -8.20 6.35
C ARG A 31 -25.84 -7.01 6.76
N ILE A 32 -25.98 -6.04 5.86
CA ILE A 32 -26.78 -4.83 6.08
C ILE A 32 -28.28 -5.16 5.98
N SER A 33 -28.70 -5.82 4.92
CA SER A 33 -30.12 -6.09 4.64
C SER A 33 -30.74 -7.12 5.59
N LEU A 34 -29.98 -8.13 5.98
CA LEU A 34 -30.46 -9.22 6.84
C LEU A 34 -30.25 -8.96 8.33
N LYS A 35 -29.84 -7.75 8.73
CA LYS A 35 -29.55 -7.39 10.12
C LYS A 35 -30.65 -7.82 11.10
N ASN A 36 -31.92 -7.70 10.70
CA ASN A 36 -33.09 -8.06 11.50
C ASN A 36 -33.77 -9.38 11.07
N HIS A 37 -33.15 -10.16 10.18
CA HIS A 37 -33.72 -11.41 9.67
C HIS A 37 -33.50 -12.57 10.67
N PRO A 38 -34.52 -13.39 10.97
CA PRO A 38 -34.43 -14.45 11.98
C PRO A 38 -33.39 -15.54 11.64
N HIS A 39 -33.18 -15.81 10.35
CA HIS A 39 -32.22 -16.81 9.85
C HIS A 39 -30.97 -16.18 9.22
N ARG A 40 -30.57 -14.98 9.65
CA ARG A 40 -29.49 -14.23 8.98
C ARG A 40 -28.16 -14.99 8.92
N GLU A 41 -27.79 -15.72 9.98
CA GLU A 41 -26.50 -16.43 10.05
C GLU A 41 -26.46 -17.58 9.04
N ASP A 42 -27.58 -18.30 8.86
CA ASP A 42 -27.69 -19.36 7.87
C ASP A 42 -27.59 -18.80 6.45
N ILE A 43 -28.21 -17.64 6.20
CA ILE A 43 -28.17 -17.00 4.89
C ILE A 43 -26.78 -16.41 4.60
N TYR A 44 -26.11 -15.81 5.59
CA TYR A 44 -24.73 -15.32 5.43
C TYR A 44 -23.80 -16.44 5.02
N LYS A 45 -23.87 -17.57 5.73
CA LYS A 45 -23.05 -18.74 5.42
C LYS A 45 -23.33 -19.26 4.02
N GLN A 46 -24.60 -19.32 3.60
CA GLN A 46 -24.95 -19.72 2.24
C GLN A 46 -24.37 -18.77 1.18
N ILE A 47 -24.44 -17.46 1.39
CA ILE A 47 -23.88 -16.48 0.45
C ILE A 47 -22.35 -16.61 0.38
N GLU A 48 -21.68 -16.73 1.52
CA GLU A 48 -20.23 -16.91 1.61
C GLU A 48 -19.79 -18.22 0.92
N ASP A 49 -20.48 -19.34 1.17
CA ASP A 49 -20.21 -20.63 0.55
C ASP A 49 -20.39 -20.56 -0.99
N LEU A 50 -21.42 -19.85 -1.47
CA LEU A 50 -21.65 -19.63 -2.91
C LEU A 50 -20.59 -18.74 -3.55
N THR A 51 -20.14 -17.69 -2.85
CA THR A 51 -19.05 -16.81 -3.31
C THR A 51 -17.76 -17.63 -3.42
N ASN A 52 -17.39 -18.37 -2.38
CA ASN A 52 -16.17 -19.19 -2.35
C ASN A 52 -16.20 -20.31 -3.40
N ALA A 53 -17.32 -21.02 -3.55
CA ALA A 53 -17.47 -22.07 -4.55
C ALA A 53 -17.30 -21.54 -5.99
N SER A 54 -17.80 -20.33 -6.27
CA SER A 54 -17.60 -19.69 -7.57
C SER A 54 -16.15 -19.27 -7.81
N MET A 55 -15.50 -18.66 -6.83
CA MET A 55 -14.11 -18.21 -6.95
C MET A 55 -13.12 -19.38 -7.07
N GLU A 56 -13.45 -20.54 -6.52
CA GLU A 56 -12.69 -21.79 -6.66
C GLU A 56 -13.01 -22.58 -7.94
N GLY A 57 -13.98 -22.13 -8.75
CA GLY A 57 -14.41 -22.81 -9.97
C GLY A 57 -15.26 -24.06 -9.76
N ARG A 58 -15.80 -24.28 -8.55
CA ARG A 58 -16.70 -25.41 -8.21
C ARG A 58 -18.15 -25.17 -8.61
N LEU A 59 -18.55 -23.90 -8.75
CA LEU A 59 -19.88 -23.47 -9.17
C LEU A 59 -19.73 -22.42 -10.28
N SER A 60 -20.62 -22.42 -11.28
CA SER A 60 -20.56 -21.37 -12.30
C SER A 60 -20.82 -20.00 -11.68
N PHE A 61 -20.17 -18.96 -12.19
CA PHE A 61 -20.36 -17.59 -11.72
C PHE A 61 -21.81 -17.15 -11.86
N THR A 62 -22.46 -17.54 -12.96
CA THR A 62 -23.85 -17.18 -13.26
C THR A 62 -24.81 -17.78 -12.23
N GLU A 63 -24.66 -19.07 -11.91
CA GLU A 63 -25.50 -19.74 -10.91
C GLU A 63 -25.25 -19.18 -9.51
N SER A 64 -23.98 -18.94 -9.15
CA SER A 64 -23.62 -18.33 -7.86
C SER A 64 -24.23 -16.94 -7.71
N LEU A 65 -24.06 -16.06 -8.70
CA LEU A 65 -24.62 -14.71 -8.68
C LEU A 65 -26.15 -14.75 -8.57
N GLN A 66 -26.81 -15.60 -9.35
CA GLN A 66 -28.27 -15.73 -9.31
C GLN A 66 -28.78 -16.16 -7.93
N GLN A 67 -28.13 -17.12 -7.29
CA GLN A 67 -28.52 -17.59 -5.97
C GLN A 67 -28.25 -16.54 -4.90
N ARG A 68 -27.07 -15.89 -4.93
CA ARG A 68 -26.71 -14.85 -3.97
C ARG A 68 -27.68 -13.67 -4.02
N VAL A 69 -28.02 -13.16 -5.21
CA VAL A 69 -28.94 -12.03 -5.35
C VAL A 69 -30.33 -12.35 -4.78
N LYS A 70 -30.83 -13.58 -4.95
CA LYS A 70 -32.12 -14.01 -4.36
C LYS A 70 -32.12 -14.01 -2.84
N LEU A 71 -30.96 -14.22 -2.21
CA LEU A 71 -30.80 -14.29 -0.76
C LEU A 71 -30.57 -12.92 -0.10
N LEU A 72 -30.30 -11.86 -0.87
CA LEU A 72 -29.94 -10.55 -0.30
C LEU A 72 -31.09 -9.88 0.46
N CYS A 73 -32.34 -10.00 0.01
CA CYS A 73 -33.47 -9.22 0.56
C CYS A 73 -33.16 -7.72 0.74
N ALA A 74 -32.44 -7.13 -0.22
CA ALA A 74 -31.90 -5.77 -0.12
C ALA A 74 -32.70 -4.75 -0.95
N ASN A 75 -32.57 -3.46 -0.61
CA ASN A 75 -33.27 -2.35 -1.27
C ASN A 75 -32.36 -1.11 -1.39
N ARG A 76 -32.89 -0.03 -1.97
CA ARG A 76 -32.13 1.22 -2.19
C ARG A 76 -31.57 1.87 -0.92
N GLU A 77 -32.25 1.75 0.23
CA GLU A 77 -31.74 2.30 1.50
C GLU A 77 -30.54 1.48 2.01
N HIS A 78 -30.61 0.15 1.89
CA HIS A 78 -29.46 -0.71 2.20
C HIS A 78 -28.24 -0.39 1.33
N LEU A 79 -28.43 -0.04 0.06
CA LEU A 79 -27.33 0.38 -0.82
C LEU A 79 -26.66 1.68 -0.33
N LYS A 80 -27.40 2.66 0.18
CA LYS A 80 -26.81 3.89 0.75
C LYS A 80 -25.92 3.59 1.96
N MET A 81 -26.38 2.67 2.82
CA MET A 81 -25.62 2.20 3.97
C MET A 81 -24.35 1.47 3.53
N LEU A 82 -24.46 0.60 2.52
CA LEU A 82 -23.33 -0.12 1.92
C LEU A 82 -22.29 0.84 1.36
N ILE A 83 -22.68 1.81 0.54
CA ILE A 83 -21.75 2.80 -0.05
C ILE A 83 -20.96 3.52 1.06
N SER A 84 -21.66 3.93 2.12
CA SER A 84 -21.02 4.61 3.27
C SER A 84 -20.03 3.70 4.01
N HIS A 85 -20.29 2.39 4.03
CA HIS A 85 -19.39 1.38 4.57
C HIS A 85 -18.18 1.15 3.64
N LEU A 86 -18.41 0.91 2.35
CA LEU A 86 -17.38 0.59 1.36
C LEU A 86 -16.36 1.72 1.19
N LYS A 87 -16.78 2.99 1.27
CA LYS A 87 -15.86 4.14 1.26
C LYS A 87 -14.79 4.08 2.36
N LYS A 88 -15.12 3.47 3.51
CA LYS A 88 -14.17 3.25 4.63
C LYS A 88 -13.34 1.98 4.48
N LYS A 89 -13.66 1.17 3.48
CA LYS A 89 -13.06 -0.14 3.18
C LYS A 89 -12.32 -0.14 1.84
N VAL A 90 -12.00 1.03 1.28
CA VAL A 90 -11.09 1.10 0.14
C VAL A 90 -9.72 0.59 0.58
N SER A 91 -9.07 -0.21 -0.25
CA SER A 91 -7.72 -0.73 -0.01
C SER A 91 -6.76 0.41 0.29
N THR A 92 -5.84 0.17 1.21
CA THR A 92 -5.02 1.23 1.82
C THR A 92 -4.06 1.82 0.79
N SER A 93 -3.50 0.98 -0.08
CA SER A 93 -2.62 1.41 -1.17
C SER A 93 -3.37 2.14 -2.29
N PHE A 94 -4.63 1.79 -2.57
CA PHE A 94 -5.46 2.55 -3.51
C PHE A 94 -5.78 3.94 -2.95
N SER A 95 -6.21 4.01 -1.70
CA SER A 95 -6.62 5.26 -1.04
C SER A 95 -5.54 6.35 -1.11
N ARG A 96 -4.28 5.97 -0.85
CA ARG A 96 -3.14 6.89 -0.87
C ARG A 96 -2.71 7.31 -2.28
N ASN A 97 -3.00 6.52 -3.31
CA ASN A 97 -2.60 6.79 -4.69
C ASN A 97 -3.66 7.55 -5.51
N THR A 98 -4.51 8.37 -4.86
CA THR A 98 -5.54 9.19 -5.54
C THR A 98 -4.98 10.05 -6.69
N VAL A 99 -3.74 10.57 -6.55
CA VAL A 99 -3.07 11.38 -7.59
C VAL A 99 -2.79 10.56 -8.86
N PHE A 100 -2.51 9.26 -8.73
CA PHE A 100 -2.32 8.37 -9.89
C PHE A 100 -3.61 8.31 -10.71
N PHE A 101 -4.74 7.99 -10.08
CA PHE A 101 -6.03 7.91 -10.77
C PHE A 101 -6.42 9.23 -11.41
N LYS A 102 -6.15 10.36 -10.75
CA LYS A 102 -6.37 11.69 -11.33
C LYS A 102 -5.57 11.93 -12.62
N LYS A 103 -4.37 11.38 -12.73
CA LYS A 103 -3.50 11.52 -13.91
C LYS A 103 -3.79 10.49 -15.00
N HIS A 104 -4.40 9.37 -14.63
CA HIS A 104 -4.65 8.23 -15.51
C HIS A 104 -6.16 7.92 -15.66
N GLN A 105 -6.98 8.97 -15.74
CA GLN A 105 -8.45 8.82 -15.73
C GLN A 105 -8.97 8.12 -16.99
N ASP A 106 -8.23 8.21 -18.09
CA ASP A 106 -8.58 7.61 -19.38
C ASP A 106 -8.11 6.15 -19.47
N GLU A 107 -7.04 5.81 -18.76
CA GLU A 107 -6.37 4.51 -18.81
C GLU A 107 -6.87 3.51 -17.75
N VAL A 108 -7.46 4.00 -16.65
CA VAL A 108 -7.95 3.14 -15.55
C VAL A 108 -9.40 2.74 -15.79
N LEU A 109 -9.64 1.42 -15.87
CA LEU A 109 -10.96 0.83 -15.98
C LEU A 109 -11.24 -0.05 -14.76
N ILE A 110 -12.41 0.14 -14.14
CA ILE A 110 -12.93 -0.77 -13.13
C ILE A 110 -13.76 -1.83 -13.84
N VAL A 111 -13.37 -3.09 -13.71
CA VAL A 111 -14.08 -4.23 -14.32
C VAL A 111 -14.35 -5.28 -13.25
N SER A 112 -15.61 -5.41 -12.85
CA SER A 112 -16.00 -6.24 -11.72
C SER A 112 -17.28 -7.04 -11.97
N GLY A 113 -17.37 -8.21 -11.34
CA GLY A 113 -18.62 -8.98 -11.23
C GLY A 113 -19.63 -8.37 -10.24
N GLY A 114 -19.23 -7.33 -9.48
CA GLY A 114 -20.11 -6.56 -8.59
C GLY A 114 -21.10 -5.66 -9.34
N PHE A 115 -21.65 -4.65 -8.65
CA PHE A 115 -22.76 -3.84 -9.16
C PHE A 115 -22.45 -2.33 -9.20
N LYS A 116 -22.85 -1.68 -10.31
CA LYS A 116 -22.61 -0.25 -10.57
C LYS A 116 -23.16 0.65 -9.46
N GLU A 117 -24.26 0.27 -8.84
CA GLU A 117 -24.98 1.04 -7.83
C GLU A 117 -24.12 1.34 -6.60
N PHE A 118 -23.21 0.43 -6.22
CA PHE A 118 -22.27 0.66 -5.13
C PHE A 118 -20.84 0.92 -5.59
N ILE A 119 -20.43 0.41 -6.76
CA ILE A 119 -19.08 0.63 -7.29
C ILE A 119 -18.90 2.09 -7.68
N THR A 120 -19.83 2.63 -8.47
CA THR A 120 -19.70 3.99 -9.04
C THR A 120 -19.52 5.06 -7.97
N PRO A 121 -20.35 5.12 -6.90
CA PRO A 121 -20.19 6.14 -5.87
C PRO A 121 -18.92 6.01 -5.02
N VAL A 122 -18.28 4.83 -5.01
CA VAL A 122 -17.02 4.59 -4.29
C VAL A 122 -15.82 5.02 -5.13
N VAL A 123 -15.72 4.54 -6.38
CA VAL A 123 -14.51 4.75 -7.20
C VAL A 123 -14.44 6.15 -7.82
N THR A 124 -15.57 6.82 -8.02
CA THR A 124 -15.60 8.20 -8.53
C THR A 124 -14.98 9.22 -7.58
N GLU A 125 -14.91 8.95 -6.27
CA GLU A 125 -14.14 9.78 -5.31
C GLU A 125 -12.65 9.77 -5.61
N TYR A 126 -12.18 8.78 -6.36
CA TYR A 126 -10.80 8.61 -6.81
C TYR A 126 -10.60 9.07 -8.26
N HIS A 127 -11.49 9.93 -8.79
CA HIS A 127 -11.40 10.48 -10.15
C HIS A 127 -11.55 9.46 -11.30
N ILE A 128 -12.01 8.25 -11.01
CA ILE A 128 -12.33 7.27 -12.07
C ILE A 128 -13.62 7.69 -12.77
N LYS A 129 -13.56 7.76 -14.11
CA LYS A 129 -14.66 8.20 -14.97
C LYS A 129 -15.79 7.17 -14.99
N LYS A 130 -17.05 7.63 -15.06
CA LYS A 130 -18.21 6.74 -15.03
C LYS A 130 -18.26 5.81 -16.24
N GLU A 131 -17.84 6.30 -17.39
CA GLU A 131 -17.68 5.56 -18.64
C GLU A 131 -16.64 4.43 -18.55
N ASN A 132 -15.70 4.52 -17.60
CA ASN A 132 -14.67 3.50 -17.37
C ASN A 132 -15.04 2.50 -16.26
N ILE A 133 -16.31 2.49 -15.83
CA ILE A 133 -16.81 1.60 -14.79
C ILE A 133 -17.74 0.56 -15.41
N TYR A 134 -17.26 -0.68 -15.45
CA TYR A 134 -17.95 -1.83 -16.00
C TYR A 134 -18.27 -2.81 -14.87
N ALA A 135 -19.57 -2.99 -14.62
CA ALA A 135 -20.12 -3.85 -13.59
C ALA A 135 -21.57 -4.22 -13.94
N ASN A 136 -22.14 -5.17 -13.19
CA ASN A 136 -23.55 -5.53 -13.29
C ASN A 136 -24.46 -4.39 -12.80
N THR A 137 -25.76 -4.49 -13.06
CA THR A 137 -26.76 -3.49 -12.65
C THR A 137 -27.97 -4.21 -12.08
N PHE A 138 -28.48 -3.72 -10.95
CA PHE A 138 -29.64 -4.31 -10.28
C PHE A 138 -30.94 -3.95 -11.01
N VAL A 139 -31.91 -4.85 -10.94
CA VAL A 139 -33.30 -4.59 -11.33
C VAL A 139 -34.09 -4.37 -10.04
N PHE A 140 -34.88 -3.29 -10.02
CA PHE A 140 -35.67 -2.88 -8.86
C PHE A 140 -37.17 -2.98 -9.16
N ASP A 141 -37.96 -3.28 -8.14
CA ASP A 141 -39.41 -3.06 -8.18
C ASP A 141 -39.78 -1.59 -7.89
N ASP A 142 -41.08 -1.28 -7.94
CA ASP A 142 -41.61 0.07 -7.69
C ASP A 142 -41.37 0.55 -6.24
N GLU A 143 -41.20 -0.37 -5.29
CA GLU A 143 -40.88 -0.09 -3.90
C GLU A 143 -39.37 0.12 -3.67
N GLY A 144 -38.55 -0.12 -4.69
CA GLY A 144 -37.09 0.01 -4.63
C GLY A 144 -36.37 -1.20 -4.02
N ASN A 145 -37.03 -2.36 -3.94
CA ASN A 145 -36.39 -3.62 -3.58
C ASN A 145 -35.64 -4.22 -4.77
N ILE A 146 -34.53 -4.89 -4.51
CA ILE A 146 -33.75 -5.60 -5.53
C ILE A 146 -34.47 -6.91 -5.86
N ILE A 147 -34.97 -7.03 -7.08
CA ILE A 147 -35.68 -8.21 -7.57
C ILE A 147 -34.86 -9.05 -8.56
N GLY A 148 -33.70 -8.53 -8.98
CA GLY A 148 -32.82 -9.22 -9.91
C GLY A 148 -31.69 -8.32 -10.40
N TYR A 149 -31.17 -8.66 -11.57
CA TYR A 149 -30.09 -7.95 -12.25
C TYR A 149 -30.21 -8.10 -13.76
N ASP A 150 -29.51 -7.24 -14.50
CA ASP A 150 -29.42 -7.33 -15.95
C ASP A 150 -28.61 -8.56 -16.37
N LYS A 151 -29.29 -9.55 -16.97
CA LYS A 151 -28.71 -10.83 -17.43
C LYS A 151 -28.06 -10.74 -18.80
N GLU A 152 -28.33 -9.68 -19.57
CA GLU A 152 -27.72 -9.47 -20.88
C GLU A 152 -26.31 -8.89 -20.74
N ASN A 153 -26.01 -8.27 -19.59
CA ASN A 153 -24.68 -7.75 -19.29
C ASN A 153 -23.64 -8.88 -19.31
N PRO A 154 -22.54 -8.76 -20.08
CA PRO A 154 -21.51 -9.81 -20.18
C PRO A 154 -20.92 -10.15 -18.81
N LEU A 155 -20.79 -9.17 -17.90
CA LEU A 155 -20.26 -9.36 -16.54
C LEU A 155 -21.19 -10.16 -15.61
N SER A 156 -22.39 -10.50 -16.05
CA SER A 156 -23.30 -11.39 -15.32
C SER A 156 -23.15 -12.86 -15.74
N GLN A 157 -22.33 -13.13 -16.76
CA GLN A 157 -22.15 -14.43 -17.40
C GLN A 157 -20.77 -15.02 -17.10
N GLU A 158 -20.62 -16.33 -17.33
CA GLU A 158 -19.33 -17.02 -17.26
C GLU A 158 -18.31 -16.39 -18.24
N GLY A 159 -17.09 -16.16 -17.75
CA GLY A 159 -16.03 -15.48 -18.50
C GLY A 159 -16.36 -14.01 -18.85
N GLY A 160 -17.25 -13.37 -18.10
CA GLY A 160 -17.77 -12.04 -18.41
C GLY A 160 -16.72 -10.96 -18.62
N LYS A 161 -15.65 -10.94 -17.80
CA LYS A 161 -14.54 -9.98 -17.96
C LYS A 161 -13.84 -10.14 -19.32
N VAL A 162 -13.62 -11.40 -19.74
CA VAL A 162 -13.00 -11.75 -21.03
C VAL A 162 -13.91 -11.32 -22.20
N LYS A 163 -15.22 -11.56 -22.10
CA LYS A 163 -16.19 -11.15 -23.13
C LYS A 163 -16.22 -9.63 -23.28
N LEU A 164 -16.34 -8.91 -22.17
CA LEU A 164 -16.32 -7.46 -22.15
C LEU A 164 -15.04 -6.89 -22.78
N LEU A 165 -13.86 -7.41 -22.41
CA LEU A 165 -12.61 -6.90 -22.96
C LEU A 165 -12.48 -7.12 -24.47
N LYS A 166 -13.07 -8.19 -25.03
CA LYS A 166 -13.17 -8.37 -26.49
C LYS A 166 -14.04 -7.30 -27.14
N GLU A 167 -15.17 -6.98 -26.52
CA GLU A 167 -16.11 -5.98 -27.02
C GLU A 167 -15.50 -4.56 -26.99
N LEU A 168 -14.74 -4.25 -25.93
CA LEU A 168 -14.04 -2.97 -25.81
C LEU A 168 -12.92 -2.79 -26.85
N ASN A 169 -12.30 -3.91 -27.29
CA ASN A 169 -11.25 -3.92 -28.31
C ASN A 169 -10.14 -2.87 -28.07
N LEU A 170 -9.71 -2.74 -26.81
CA LEU A 170 -8.69 -1.77 -26.39
C LEU A 170 -7.37 -2.03 -27.12
N GLN A 171 -6.72 -0.97 -27.59
CA GLN A 171 -5.46 -1.05 -28.32
C GLN A 171 -4.30 -0.65 -27.41
N GLY A 172 -3.32 -1.54 -27.20
CA GLY A 172 -2.13 -1.22 -26.41
C GLY A 172 -1.81 -2.25 -25.33
N ASP A 173 -0.98 -1.85 -24.38
CA ASP A 173 -0.54 -2.70 -23.27
C ASP A 173 -1.60 -2.72 -22.16
N ILE A 174 -2.33 -3.83 -22.05
CA ILE A 174 -3.34 -4.00 -21.00
C ILE A 174 -2.75 -4.74 -19.80
N TYR A 175 -2.95 -4.20 -18.60
CA TYR A 175 -2.51 -4.78 -17.34
C TYR A 175 -3.72 -5.12 -16.47
N GLY A 176 -3.85 -6.39 -16.09
CA GLY A 176 -4.90 -6.84 -15.17
C GLY A 176 -4.41 -6.83 -13.72
N ILE A 177 -5.21 -6.29 -12.82
CA ILE A 177 -4.96 -6.22 -11.37
C ILE A 177 -6.20 -6.75 -10.66
N GLY A 178 -6.07 -7.88 -9.98
CA GLY A 178 -7.17 -8.52 -9.26
C GLY A 178 -6.68 -9.67 -8.39
N ASP A 179 -7.49 -10.09 -7.43
CA ASP A 179 -7.19 -11.22 -6.53
C ASP A 179 -7.75 -12.56 -7.03
N GLY A 180 -8.72 -12.52 -7.97
CA GLY A 180 -9.55 -13.65 -8.34
C GLY A 180 -9.09 -14.45 -9.55
N TYR A 181 -9.66 -15.65 -9.70
CA TYR A 181 -9.47 -16.48 -10.89
C TYR A 181 -10.05 -15.81 -12.15
N SER A 182 -11.16 -15.08 -12.02
CA SER A 182 -11.78 -14.35 -13.15
C SER A 182 -10.87 -13.28 -13.76
N ASP A 183 -9.97 -12.69 -12.96
CA ASP A 183 -8.97 -11.73 -13.42
C ASP A 183 -7.82 -12.43 -14.13
N PHE A 184 -7.39 -13.58 -13.59
CA PHE A 184 -6.40 -14.42 -14.24
C PHE A 184 -6.89 -14.95 -15.60
N GLN A 185 -8.18 -15.22 -15.77
CA GLN A 185 -8.74 -15.61 -17.07
C GLN A 185 -8.48 -14.58 -18.18
N LEU A 186 -8.37 -13.29 -17.84
CA LEU A 186 -7.97 -12.26 -18.82
C LEU A 186 -6.59 -12.55 -19.41
N LYS A 187 -5.66 -13.08 -18.59
CA LYS A 187 -4.33 -13.50 -19.04
C LYS A 187 -4.39 -14.76 -19.88
N GLU A 188 -5.13 -15.78 -19.46
CA GLU A 188 -5.31 -17.02 -20.23
C GLU A 188 -5.90 -16.76 -21.61
N SER A 189 -6.77 -15.74 -21.71
CA SER A 189 -7.37 -15.33 -22.98
C SER A 189 -6.41 -14.61 -23.95
N GLY A 190 -5.22 -14.23 -23.49
CA GLY A 190 -4.22 -13.49 -24.27
C GLY A 190 -4.48 -11.99 -24.41
N MET A 191 -5.50 -11.44 -23.74
CA MET A 191 -5.88 -10.02 -23.86
C MET A 191 -4.98 -9.07 -23.08
N ILE A 192 -4.44 -9.53 -21.96
CA ILE A 192 -3.60 -8.70 -21.10
C ILE A 192 -2.14 -9.10 -21.22
N LYS A 193 -1.28 -8.09 -21.25
CA LYS A 193 0.17 -8.25 -21.30
C LYS A 193 0.70 -8.90 -20.04
N LYS A 194 0.24 -8.43 -18.87
CA LYS A 194 0.59 -9.00 -17.57
C LYS A 194 -0.60 -8.99 -16.63
N PHE A 195 -0.68 -10.05 -15.83
CA PHE A 195 -1.58 -10.15 -14.70
C PHE A 195 -0.80 -9.99 -13.39
N PHE A 196 -1.31 -9.09 -12.55
CA PHE A 196 -0.82 -8.83 -11.20
C PHE A 196 -1.83 -9.38 -10.19
N ALA A 197 -1.48 -10.48 -9.54
CA ALA A 197 -2.30 -11.02 -8.45
C ALA A 197 -2.21 -10.08 -7.24
N PHE A 198 -3.31 -9.39 -6.96
CA PHE A 198 -3.39 -8.44 -5.86
C PHE A 198 -3.62 -9.17 -4.54
N THR A 199 -2.74 -8.98 -3.57
CA THR A 199 -2.76 -9.76 -2.31
C THR A 199 -2.75 -8.92 -1.04
N GLU A 200 -3.08 -7.63 -1.14
CA GLU A 200 -3.15 -6.74 0.04
C GLU A 200 -4.25 -7.19 1.02
N ASN A 201 -5.39 -7.64 0.48
CA ASN A 201 -6.58 -7.97 1.27
C ASN A 201 -6.74 -9.48 1.46
N ILE A 202 -6.54 -10.25 0.39
CA ILE A 202 -6.67 -11.70 0.40
C ILE A 202 -5.64 -12.33 -0.54
N GLU A 203 -5.00 -13.41 -0.11
CA GLU A 203 -4.06 -14.17 -0.93
C GLU A 203 -4.71 -15.50 -1.35
N ARG A 204 -4.98 -15.64 -2.65
CA ARG A 204 -5.46 -16.90 -3.24
C ARG A 204 -4.28 -17.64 -3.87
N LYS A 205 -3.77 -18.67 -3.20
CA LYS A 205 -2.57 -19.43 -3.64
C LYS A 205 -2.68 -19.92 -5.08
N SER A 206 -3.84 -20.46 -5.46
CA SER A 206 -4.12 -20.96 -6.82
C SER A 206 -4.03 -19.89 -7.91
N VAL A 207 -4.23 -18.62 -7.57
CA VAL A 207 -4.10 -17.46 -8.47
C VAL A 207 -2.68 -16.90 -8.43
N ALA A 208 -2.12 -16.76 -7.22
CA ALA A 208 -0.77 -16.24 -7.00
C ALA A 208 0.32 -17.06 -7.71
N GLU A 209 0.20 -18.39 -7.72
CA GLU A 209 1.13 -19.30 -8.40
C GLU A 209 1.11 -19.17 -9.93
N LYS A 210 0.02 -18.66 -10.51
CA LYS A 210 -0.17 -18.52 -11.96
C LYS A 210 0.08 -17.10 -12.47
N ALA A 211 0.22 -16.12 -11.56
CA ALA A 211 0.34 -14.72 -11.94
C ALA A 211 1.73 -14.37 -12.51
N ASP A 212 1.79 -13.40 -13.42
CA ASP A 212 3.07 -12.86 -13.90
C ASP A 212 3.83 -12.14 -12.76
N HIS A 213 3.08 -11.57 -11.80
CA HIS A 213 3.64 -10.96 -10.61
C HIS A 213 2.63 -10.97 -9.45
N ILE A 214 3.09 -11.23 -8.23
CA ILE A 214 2.29 -11.06 -7.00
C ILE A 214 2.47 -9.63 -6.51
N THR A 215 1.40 -8.86 -6.36
CA THR A 215 1.43 -7.47 -5.90
C THR A 215 0.76 -7.33 -4.53
N PRO A 216 1.53 -7.32 -3.42
CA PRO A 216 0.97 -7.21 -2.06
C PRO A 216 0.38 -5.84 -1.74
N SER A 217 0.52 -4.88 -2.65
CA SER A 217 -0.08 -3.55 -2.58
C SER A 217 -0.15 -2.95 -3.98
N PHE A 218 -0.93 -1.89 -4.16
CA PHE A 218 -0.94 -1.10 -5.39
C PHE A 218 0.37 -0.30 -5.52
N ASP A 219 1.03 0.04 -4.41
CA ASP A 219 2.34 0.71 -4.42
C ASP A 219 3.41 -0.16 -5.10
N GLU A 220 3.37 -1.47 -4.88
CA GLU A 220 4.25 -2.46 -5.53
C GLU A 220 4.05 -2.46 -7.05
N PHE A 221 2.80 -2.51 -7.50
CA PHE A 221 2.44 -2.44 -8.92
C PHE A 221 2.98 -1.16 -9.56
N LEU A 222 2.72 0.00 -8.94
CA LEU A 222 3.21 1.28 -9.45
C LEU A 222 4.74 1.34 -9.49
N TYR A 223 5.40 0.79 -8.47
CA TYR A 223 6.87 0.76 -8.38
C TYR A 223 7.50 -0.03 -9.53
N ILE A 224 7.04 -1.26 -9.78
CA ILE A 224 7.60 -2.14 -10.82
C ILE A 224 7.39 -1.56 -12.22
N ASN A 225 6.22 -0.96 -12.45
CA ASN A 225 5.88 -0.36 -13.74
C ASN A 225 6.44 1.07 -13.88
N LYS A 226 7.21 1.57 -12.90
CA LYS A 226 7.79 2.92 -12.88
C LYS A 226 6.74 4.03 -13.04
N LEU A 227 5.56 3.81 -12.49
CA LEU A 227 4.44 4.75 -12.53
C LEU A 227 4.52 5.76 -11.38
N PRO A 228 3.87 6.93 -11.51
CA PRO A 228 3.72 7.89 -10.41
C PRO A 228 3.05 7.22 -9.19
N ARG A 229 3.58 7.48 -7.99
CA ARG A 229 3.16 6.81 -6.75
C ARG A 229 3.26 7.73 -5.55
N ALA A 230 2.45 7.44 -4.53
CA ALA A 230 2.35 8.21 -3.30
C ALA A 230 3.43 7.89 -2.26
N ILE A 231 4.20 6.82 -2.44
CA ILE A 231 5.35 6.47 -1.60
C ILE A 231 6.59 6.17 -2.44
N SER A 232 7.77 6.56 -1.96
CA SER A 232 9.02 6.44 -2.71
C SER A 232 9.44 5.00 -2.95
N TYR A 233 9.19 4.13 -1.98
CA TYR A 233 9.54 2.71 -1.99
C TYR A 233 8.44 1.88 -1.31
N PRO A 234 7.95 0.78 -1.93
CA PRO A 234 6.90 -0.05 -1.37
C PRO A 234 7.29 -0.65 -0.01
N LYS A 235 6.38 -0.56 0.98
CA LYS A 235 6.63 -1.04 2.35
C LYS A 235 6.81 -2.56 2.42
N ASN A 236 6.14 -3.31 1.55
CA ASN A 236 6.29 -4.77 1.43
C ASN A 236 7.70 -5.21 1.02
N ARG A 237 8.48 -4.30 0.42
CA ARG A 237 9.89 -4.55 0.07
C ARG A 237 10.86 -4.21 1.21
N ILE A 238 10.38 -3.63 2.30
CA ILE A 238 11.19 -3.31 3.48
C ILE A 238 11.10 -4.48 4.45
N LYS A 239 12.21 -5.21 4.59
CA LYS A 239 12.34 -6.32 5.55
C LYS A 239 12.39 -5.75 6.98
N CYS A 240 11.48 -6.23 7.81
CA CYS A 240 11.44 -5.99 9.25
C CYS A 240 11.90 -7.26 9.94
N LEU A 241 13.16 -7.27 10.38
CA LEU A 241 13.75 -8.37 11.14
C LEU A 241 13.27 -8.26 12.59
N VAL A 242 12.78 -9.36 13.15
CA VAL A 242 12.28 -9.45 14.53
C VAL A 242 13.06 -10.54 15.25
N VAL A 243 13.69 -10.17 16.37
CA VAL A 243 14.49 -11.07 17.21
C VAL A 243 14.11 -10.87 18.67
N GLY A 244 13.96 -11.95 19.43
CA GLY A 244 13.55 -11.87 20.83
C GLY A 244 12.04 -11.76 21.04
N ASN A 245 11.65 -11.46 22.28
CA ASN A 245 10.24 -11.47 22.69
C ASN A 245 9.54 -10.14 22.38
N ILE A 246 8.91 -10.05 21.22
CA ILE A 246 8.17 -8.86 20.76
C ILE A 246 6.67 -9.16 20.78
N ASP A 247 5.90 -8.22 21.33
CA ASP A 247 4.44 -8.32 21.42
C ASP A 247 3.78 -8.46 20.03
N GLU A 248 2.82 -9.38 19.92
CA GLU A 248 2.13 -9.68 18.67
C GLU A 248 1.34 -8.48 18.11
N GLU A 249 0.81 -7.59 18.96
CA GLU A 249 0.07 -6.41 18.49
C GLU A 249 1.01 -5.41 17.80
N ALA A 250 2.23 -5.24 18.32
CA ALA A 250 3.23 -4.39 17.67
C ALA A 250 3.59 -4.92 16.27
N LEU A 251 3.69 -6.24 16.14
CA LEU A 251 3.94 -6.91 14.85
C LEU A 251 2.72 -6.82 13.92
N ALA A 252 1.52 -6.96 14.46
CA ALA A 252 0.28 -6.78 13.73
C ALA A 252 0.17 -5.35 13.18
N GLN A 253 0.58 -4.33 13.93
CA GLN A 253 0.62 -2.95 13.47
C GLN A 253 1.59 -2.76 12.28
N MET A 254 2.80 -3.33 12.37
CA MET A 254 3.76 -3.28 11.27
C MET A 254 3.26 -4.05 10.04
N LYS A 255 2.61 -5.20 10.24
CA LYS A 255 1.99 -5.97 9.15
C LYS A 255 0.85 -5.21 8.49
N ARG A 256 -0.02 -4.55 9.28
CA ARG A 256 -1.09 -3.65 8.78
C ARG A 256 -0.55 -2.49 7.97
N GLU A 257 0.65 -2.00 8.30
CA GLU A 257 1.34 -1.00 7.49
C GLU A 257 2.01 -1.56 6.23
N GLY A 258 2.00 -2.88 6.03
CA GLY A 258 2.53 -3.54 4.85
C GLY A 258 4.00 -3.93 4.91
N TYR A 259 4.64 -3.93 6.09
CA TYR A 259 6.04 -4.36 6.23
C TYR A 259 6.18 -5.89 6.12
N ASN A 260 7.32 -6.35 5.57
CA ASN A 260 7.64 -7.78 5.49
C ASN A 260 8.31 -8.26 6.80
N ILE A 261 7.53 -8.87 7.69
CA ILE A 261 8.01 -9.35 9.00
C ILE A 261 8.78 -10.67 8.85
N ARG A 262 9.97 -10.77 9.45
CA ARG A 262 10.84 -11.96 9.46
C ARG A 262 11.34 -12.24 10.87
N HIS A 263 10.88 -13.35 11.45
CA HIS A 263 11.31 -13.80 12.77
C HIS A 263 12.60 -14.62 12.70
N ARG A 264 13.51 -14.36 13.64
CA ARG A 264 14.72 -15.14 13.89
C ARG A 264 14.97 -15.26 15.39
N ASP A 265 15.65 -16.32 15.80
CA ASP A 265 16.03 -16.53 17.20
C ASP A 265 17.20 -15.60 17.59
N THR A 266 18.10 -15.31 16.64
CA THR A 266 19.27 -14.43 16.84
C THR A 266 19.45 -13.48 15.65
N ILE A 267 20.24 -12.42 15.88
CA ILE A 267 20.63 -11.49 14.81
C ILE A 267 21.81 -12.10 14.04
N GLU A 268 21.52 -12.62 12.84
CA GLU A 268 22.54 -13.05 11.88
C GLU A 268 22.80 -11.94 10.84
N ASP A 269 24.07 -11.73 10.50
CA ASP A 269 24.52 -10.62 9.63
C ASP A 269 23.79 -10.58 8.30
N LYS A 270 23.66 -11.75 7.64
CA LYS A 270 22.97 -11.88 6.35
C LYS A 270 21.52 -11.36 6.36
N TYR A 271 20.83 -11.42 7.49
CA TYR A 271 19.46 -10.91 7.60
C TYR A 271 19.43 -9.44 8.01
N LEU A 272 20.36 -9.01 8.85
CA LEU A 272 20.48 -7.61 9.27
C LEU A 272 20.90 -6.70 8.12
N GLU A 273 21.82 -7.15 7.26
CA GLU A 273 22.27 -6.44 6.06
C GLU A 273 21.13 -6.16 5.08
N GLU A 274 20.16 -7.06 5.02
CA GLU A 274 18.98 -6.92 4.16
C GLU A 274 17.83 -6.15 4.83
N ALA A 275 17.85 -6.03 6.15
CA ALA A 275 16.79 -5.41 6.94
C ALA A 275 16.76 -3.89 6.75
N GLY A 276 15.54 -3.34 6.64
CA GLY A 276 15.32 -1.90 6.74
C GLY A 276 14.90 -1.47 8.15
N VAL A 277 14.31 -2.40 8.89
CA VAL A 277 13.84 -2.23 10.28
C VAL A 277 14.31 -3.44 11.08
N LEU A 278 14.80 -3.22 12.29
CA LEU A 278 15.07 -4.26 13.28
C LEU A 278 14.21 -4.02 14.52
N PHE A 279 13.42 -5.00 14.92
CA PHE A 279 12.81 -5.06 16.25
C PHE A 279 13.55 -6.08 17.10
N CYS A 280 13.95 -5.68 18.29
CA CYS A 280 14.62 -6.53 19.26
C CYS A 280 14.19 -6.22 20.68
N ASP A 281 14.36 -7.17 21.60
CA ASP A 281 14.24 -6.91 23.04
C ASP A 281 15.58 -6.38 23.61
N ASP A 282 15.66 -6.27 24.94
CA ASP A 282 16.85 -5.81 25.64
C ASP A 282 18.00 -6.84 25.66
N HIS A 283 17.72 -8.11 25.39
CA HIS A 283 18.69 -9.21 25.39
C HIS A 283 19.25 -9.53 24.00
N HIS A 284 18.53 -9.20 22.93
CA HIS A 284 18.87 -9.54 21.55
C HIS A 284 19.21 -8.32 20.70
N GLN A 285 20.05 -7.42 21.21
CA GLN A 285 20.46 -6.19 20.50
C GLN A 285 21.63 -6.47 19.53
N PRO A 286 21.74 -5.73 18.41
CA PRO A 286 22.85 -5.90 17.48
C PRO A 286 24.17 -5.47 18.09
N THR A 287 25.27 -6.10 17.68
CA THR A 287 26.61 -5.62 18.05
C THR A 287 27.02 -4.42 17.21
N ILE A 288 28.03 -3.67 17.65
CA ILE A 288 28.57 -2.52 16.90
C ILE A 288 29.12 -2.98 15.53
N GLU A 289 29.82 -4.11 15.50
CA GLU A 289 30.36 -4.71 14.27
C GLU A 289 29.25 -5.04 13.26
N GLN A 290 28.12 -5.59 13.75
CA GLN A 290 26.96 -5.88 12.90
C GLN A 290 26.36 -4.62 12.27
N LEU A 291 26.37 -3.49 12.98
CA LEU A 291 25.89 -2.21 12.45
C LEU A 291 26.79 -1.65 11.35
N GLU A 292 28.07 -2.03 11.29
CA GLU A 292 28.99 -1.56 10.26
C GLU A 292 28.61 -2.06 8.87
N HIS A 293 28.05 -3.26 8.80
CA HIS A 293 27.64 -3.92 7.55
C HIS A 293 26.14 -3.71 7.22
N ALA A 294 25.34 -3.23 8.18
CA ALA A 294 23.90 -3.03 8.05
C ALA A 294 23.48 -1.80 7.22
N GLY A 295 24.00 -1.64 6.00
CA GLY A 295 23.82 -0.43 5.18
C GLY A 295 22.35 -0.08 4.89
N ARG A 296 21.46 -1.08 4.79
CA ARG A 296 20.02 -0.89 4.51
C ARG A 296 19.19 -0.52 5.73
N LEU A 297 19.70 -0.82 6.93
CA LEU A 297 18.99 -0.64 8.20
C LEU A 297 18.79 0.85 8.47
N LYS A 298 17.56 1.26 8.76
CA LYS A 298 17.21 2.68 8.98
C LYS A 298 16.87 2.94 10.43
N VAL A 299 16.26 1.97 11.09
CA VAL A 299 15.70 2.12 12.42
C VAL A 299 15.76 0.82 13.19
N ILE A 300 16.05 0.94 14.48
CA ILE A 300 15.97 -0.12 15.48
C ILE A 300 14.86 0.26 16.47
N GLY A 301 13.89 -0.62 16.66
CA GLY A 301 12.91 -0.54 17.73
C GLY A 301 13.27 -1.53 18.83
N CYS A 302 13.77 -1.04 19.95
CA CYS A 302 14.13 -1.85 21.11
C CYS A 302 12.97 -1.89 22.11
N PHE A 303 12.40 -3.07 22.34
CA PHE A 303 11.34 -3.33 23.32
C PHE A 303 11.96 -3.53 24.71
N GLY A 304 12.56 -2.44 25.20
CA GLY A 304 13.34 -2.43 26.43
C GLY A 304 14.36 -1.30 26.39
N ARG A 305 15.38 -1.40 27.23
CA ARG A 305 16.47 -0.42 27.29
C ARG A 305 17.61 -0.82 26.37
N VAL A 306 18.12 0.14 25.61
CA VAL A 306 19.34 -0.05 24.82
C VAL A 306 20.56 -0.27 25.71
N THR A 307 21.36 -1.30 25.43
CA THR A 307 22.52 -1.71 26.23
C THR A 307 23.73 -0.81 25.98
N GLY A 308 23.64 0.42 26.51
CA GLY A 308 24.78 1.31 26.66
C GLY A 308 24.92 2.35 25.54
N LYS A 309 25.53 3.48 25.92
CA LYS A 309 25.69 4.66 25.09
C LYS A 309 26.46 4.39 23.78
N LYS A 310 27.40 3.46 23.80
CA LYS A 310 28.24 3.13 22.63
C LYS A 310 27.44 2.56 21.47
N LEU A 311 26.42 1.74 21.73
CA LEU A 311 25.58 1.18 20.67
C LEU A 311 24.75 2.27 19.99
N ALA A 312 24.16 3.16 20.81
CA ALA A 312 23.42 4.33 20.33
C ALA A 312 24.29 5.28 19.50
N GLU A 313 25.52 5.56 19.98
CA GLU A 313 26.52 6.37 19.29
C GLU A 313 26.93 5.74 17.94
N ALA A 314 27.25 4.44 17.92
CA ALA A 314 27.62 3.73 16.69
C ALA A 314 26.47 3.68 15.66
N ALA A 315 25.24 3.46 16.11
CA ALA A 315 24.07 3.52 15.25
C ALA A 315 23.87 4.93 14.67
N GLY A 316 24.07 5.97 15.49
CA GLY A 316 24.00 7.37 15.08
C GLY A 316 24.98 7.70 13.94
N GLU A 317 26.23 7.25 14.07
CA GLU A 317 27.28 7.43 13.06
C GLU A 317 26.97 6.75 11.71
N LYS A 318 26.13 5.70 11.72
CA LYS A 318 25.65 5.01 10.51
C LYS A 318 24.30 5.54 10.01
N GLY A 319 23.75 6.59 10.65
CA GLY A 319 22.45 7.14 10.33
C GLY A 319 21.30 6.17 10.62
N ILE A 320 21.44 5.34 11.66
CA ILE A 320 20.44 4.38 12.14
C ILE A 320 19.84 4.94 13.43
N ILE A 321 18.55 5.27 13.39
CA ILE A 321 17.84 5.79 14.56
C ILE A 321 17.43 4.65 15.49
N ILE A 322 17.47 4.87 16.79
CA ILE A 322 17.00 3.91 17.78
C ILE A 322 15.86 4.52 18.61
N PHE A 323 14.75 3.78 18.69
CA PHE A 323 13.67 4.04 19.64
C PHE A 323 13.68 2.93 20.68
N ASP A 324 13.70 3.30 21.96
CA ASP A 324 13.70 2.36 23.07
C ASP A 324 12.53 2.64 24.03
N ASP A 325 12.20 1.65 24.86
CA ASP A 325 11.22 1.81 25.95
C ASP A 325 11.86 1.36 27.27
N PRO A 326 12.64 2.22 27.93
CA PRO A 326 13.31 1.89 29.18
C PRO A 326 12.35 1.59 30.34
N LYS A 327 11.07 1.97 30.22
CA LYS A 327 10.06 1.77 31.27
C LYS A 327 9.20 0.52 31.03
N GLN A 328 9.28 -0.06 29.83
CA GLN A 328 8.51 -1.25 29.41
C GLN A 328 7.06 -1.18 29.89
N ASN A 329 6.37 -0.09 29.58
CA ASN A 329 5.02 0.08 30.10
C ASN A 329 4.07 -0.91 29.38
N PRO A 330 3.50 -1.91 30.07
CA PRO A 330 2.69 -2.95 29.43
C PRO A 330 1.38 -2.39 28.84
N ARG A 331 0.99 -1.16 29.19
CA ARG A 331 -0.18 -0.47 28.61
C ARG A 331 0.15 0.32 27.34
N ASN A 332 1.40 0.29 26.87
CA ASN A 332 1.86 1.11 25.75
C ASN A 332 2.66 0.29 24.73
N VAL A 333 2.13 -0.88 24.39
CA VAL A 333 2.72 -1.80 23.40
C VAL A 333 2.95 -1.12 22.04
N ASP A 334 2.07 -0.19 21.66
CA ASP A 334 2.14 0.54 20.39
C ASP A 334 3.25 1.62 20.35
N PHE A 335 3.95 1.87 21.45
CA PHE A 335 4.88 2.98 21.60
C PHE A 335 6.05 2.93 20.61
N ILE A 336 6.73 1.79 20.53
CA ILE A 336 7.85 1.55 19.61
C ILE A 336 7.38 1.49 18.15
N PRO A 337 6.41 0.63 17.76
CA PRO A 337 5.99 0.52 16.36
C PRO A 337 5.45 1.84 15.83
N ARG A 338 4.69 2.62 16.61
CA ARG A 338 4.21 3.94 16.17
C ARG A 338 5.34 4.91 15.83
N ARG A 339 6.45 4.92 16.58
CA ARG A 339 7.60 5.79 16.29
C ARG A 339 8.40 5.32 15.10
N VAL A 340 8.60 4.02 14.99
CA VAL A 340 9.23 3.40 13.83
C VAL A 340 8.44 3.78 12.56
N ILE A 341 7.12 3.63 12.60
CA ILE A 341 6.23 4.02 11.49
C ILE A 341 6.32 5.54 11.22
N ALA A 342 6.29 6.39 12.25
CA ALA A 342 6.40 7.85 12.10
C ALA A 342 7.74 8.27 11.49
N PHE A 343 8.86 7.65 11.88
CA PHE A 343 10.16 7.89 11.27
C PHE A 343 10.24 7.39 9.83
N MET A 344 9.66 6.22 9.57
CA MET A 344 9.67 5.61 8.25
C MET A 344 8.82 6.38 7.24
N ASN A 345 7.66 6.88 7.66
CA ASN A 345 6.72 7.60 6.80
C ASN A 345 6.97 9.12 6.75
N GLU A 346 7.40 9.73 7.86
CA GLU A 346 7.42 11.21 8.00
C GLU A 346 8.80 11.77 8.37
N GLY A 347 9.76 10.92 8.75
CA GLY A 347 11.09 11.35 9.20
C GLY A 347 11.12 11.90 10.63
N LYS A 348 10.09 11.70 11.44
CA LYS A 348 10.06 12.16 12.84
C LYS A 348 11.08 11.40 13.69
N THR A 349 11.83 12.11 14.52
CA THR A 349 12.92 11.55 15.36
C THR A 349 12.64 11.68 16.86
N HIS A 350 11.46 12.18 17.23
CA HIS A 350 11.08 12.47 18.61
C HIS A 350 11.13 11.26 19.53
N MET A 351 11.76 11.46 20.69
CA MET A 351 12.04 10.44 21.69
C MET A 351 12.86 9.25 21.16
N SER A 352 13.67 9.47 20.13
CA SER A 352 14.80 8.59 19.86
C SER A 352 15.90 8.80 20.91
N CYS A 353 16.69 7.76 21.17
CA CYS A 353 17.76 7.86 22.16
C CYS A 353 19.08 8.38 21.57
N ASN A 354 19.22 8.44 20.23
CA ASN A 354 20.49 8.75 19.56
C ASN A 354 20.41 9.84 18.47
N PHE A 355 19.22 10.26 18.05
CA PHE A 355 19.06 11.32 17.06
C PHE A 355 18.64 12.65 17.70
N PRO A 356 18.94 13.79 17.06
CA PRO A 356 18.36 15.06 17.48
C PRO A 356 16.83 15.04 17.34
N ASP A 357 16.12 15.67 18.28
CA ASP A 357 14.66 15.67 18.31
C ASP A 357 14.07 16.64 17.26
N LEU A 358 13.32 16.10 16.31
CA LEU A 358 12.67 16.86 15.25
C LEU A 358 11.29 16.27 14.89
N GLN A 359 10.28 17.15 14.83
CA GLN A 359 8.90 16.84 14.46
C GLN A 359 8.36 17.87 13.46
N PRO A 360 8.72 17.76 12.17
CA PRO A 360 8.25 18.73 11.20
C PRO A 360 6.77 18.47 10.87
N PRO A 361 5.97 19.53 10.62
CA PRO A 361 4.62 19.37 10.11
C PRO A 361 4.65 18.70 8.73
N ARG A 362 3.54 18.08 8.32
CA ARG A 362 3.41 17.54 6.96
C ARG A 362 3.12 18.68 6.00
N VAL A 363 3.89 18.77 4.93
CA VAL A 363 3.64 19.71 3.82
C VAL A 363 2.93 18.97 2.70
N ASN A 364 1.77 19.47 2.28
CA ASN A 364 1.01 18.87 1.18
C ASN A 364 1.66 19.21 -0.18
N ASN A 365 1.58 18.29 -1.14
CA ASN A 365 2.13 18.45 -2.50
C ASN A 365 3.64 18.74 -2.55
N ALA A 366 4.39 18.30 -1.54
CA ALA A 366 5.84 18.38 -1.50
C ALA A 366 6.44 16.98 -1.36
N HIS A 367 7.65 16.79 -1.87
CA HIS A 367 8.46 15.61 -1.60
C HIS A 367 9.41 15.93 -0.46
N ARG A 368 9.55 15.00 0.48
CA ARG A 368 10.37 15.15 1.67
C ARG A 368 11.72 14.46 1.51
N LEU A 369 12.78 15.24 1.60
CA LEU A 369 14.16 14.77 1.54
C LEU A 369 14.73 14.79 2.95
N ILE A 370 15.23 13.65 3.40
CA ILE A 370 15.94 13.53 4.67
C ILE A 370 17.42 13.38 4.35
N HIS A 371 18.23 14.29 4.87
CA HIS A 371 19.67 14.25 4.75
C HIS A 371 20.29 14.15 6.15
N ILE A 372 20.98 13.05 6.39
CA ILE A 372 21.73 12.77 7.60
C ILE A 372 23.20 12.95 7.25
N HIS A 373 23.90 13.82 7.98
CA HIS A 373 25.27 14.19 7.68
C HIS A 373 26.10 14.36 8.95
N LYS A 374 27.43 14.37 8.82
CA LYS A 374 28.28 14.79 9.95
C LYS A 374 28.01 16.26 10.27
N ASN A 375 28.09 16.62 11.55
CA ASN A 375 27.90 18.00 11.98
C ASN A 375 29.15 18.85 11.67
N VAL A 376 29.27 19.34 10.44
CA VAL A 376 30.41 20.15 9.97
C VAL A 376 29.95 21.49 9.40
N PRO A 377 30.75 22.58 9.54
CA PRO A 377 30.41 23.87 8.95
C PRO A 377 30.22 23.80 7.43
N GLY A 378 29.25 24.56 6.91
CA GLY A 378 29.01 24.71 5.47
C GLY A 378 28.16 23.61 4.82
N ILE A 379 27.86 22.51 5.52
CA ILE A 379 27.09 21.38 4.95
C ILE A 379 25.70 21.79 4.44
N LEU A 380 24.98 22.65 5.18
CA LEU A 380 23.66 23.12 4.75
C LEU A 380 23.73 24.01 3.51
N ALA A 381 24.82 24.78 3.35
CA ALA A 381 25.03 25.58 2.16
C ALA A 381 25.24 24.69 0.93
N GLN A 382 26.00 23.60 1.06
CA GLN A 382 26.19 22.62 -0.02
C GLN A 382 24.88 21.95 -0.42
N ILE A 383 24.04 21.58 0.55
CA ILE A 383 22.71 21.01 0.30
C ILE A 383 21.84 22.00 -0.48
N ASN A 384 21.79 23.26 -0.03
CA ASN A 384 20.97 24.30 -0.65
C ASN A 384 21.50 24.75 -2.02
N GLU A 385 22.81 24.67 -2.25
CA GLU A 385 23.43 24.92 -3.55
C GLU A 385 22.98 23.88 -4.60
N VAL A 386 22.86 22.60 -4.23
CA VAL A 386 22.30 21.58 -5.13
C VAL A 386 20.87 21.94 -5.53
N PHE A 387 20.01 22.32 -4.57
CA PHE A 387 18.64 22.73 -4.92
C PHE A 387 18.61 23.97 -5.82
N ALA A 388 19.46 24.97 -5.54
CA ALA A 388 19.56 26.19 -6.34
C ALA A 388 20.01 25.91 -7.77
N ASN A 389 21.04 25.06 -7.96
CA ASN A 389 21.58 24.72 -9.28
C ASN A 389 20.55 24.02 -10.18
N HIS A 390 19.59 23.31 -9.57
CA HIS A 390 18.52 22.62 -10.28
C HIS A 390 17.20 23.41 -10.31
N ASN A 391 17.19 24.67 -9.88
CA ASN A 391 16.00 25.54 -9.78
C ASN A 391 14.84 24.88 -8.99
N ILE A 392 15.18 24.16 -7.92
CA ILE A 392 14.20 23.48 -7.06
C ILE A 392 13.76 24.44 -5.96
N ASN A 393 12.45 24.57 -5.77
CA ASN A 393 11.90 25.40 -4.73
C ASN A 393 11.76 24.61 -3.42
N ILE A 394 12.44 25.08 -2.37
CA ILE A 394 12.27 24.59 -1.01
C ILE A 394 11.01 25.21 -0.40
N VAL A 395 10.08 24.35 0.04
CA VAL A 395 8.80 24.74 0.66
C VAL A 395 8.91 24.74 2.18
N GLY A 396 9.78 23.91 2.74
CA GLY A 396 10.09 23.89 4.16
C GLY A 396 11.43 23.22 4.42
N GLU A 397 12.17 23.70 5.41
CA GLU A 397 13.46 23.13 5.80
C GLU A 397 13.61 23.17 7.32
N PHE A 398 13.99 22.04 7.91
CA PHE A 398 14.13 21.87 9.35
C PHE A 398 15.43 21.13 9.65
N LEU A 399 16.40 21.82 10.24
CA LEU A 399 17.67 21.25 10.68
C LEU A 399 17.72 21.20 12.20
N VAL A 400 18.11 20.04 12.75
CA VAL A 400 18.54 19.91 14.14
C VAL A 400 19.82 19.10 14.18
N THR A 401 20.74 19.46 15.07
CA THR A 401 22.05 18.83 15.20
C THR A 401 22.29 18.33 16.62
N ASN A 402 23.11 17.30 16.78
CA ASN A 402 23.74 16.94 18.04
C ASN A 402 25.27 16.91 17.88
N SER A 403 26.00 16.33 18.84
CA SER A 403 27.47 16.27 18.81
C SER A 403 28.03 15.36 17.70
N GLN A 404 27.23 14.47 17.12
CA GLN A 404 27.68 13.49 16.12
C GLN A 404 27.17 13.82 14.71
N ILE A 405 25.87 14.14 14.60
CA ILE A 405 25.18 14.26 13.31
C ILE A 405 24.36 15.55 13.22
N GLY A 406 24.15 15.99 11.98
CA GLY A 406 23.04 16.85 11.61
C GLY A 406 21.95 16.04 10.90
N TYR A 407 20.71 16.42 11.18
CA TYR A 407 19.52 15.83 10.60
C TYR A 407 18.66 16.94 10.01
N VAL A 408 18.63 17.02 8.67
CA VAL A 408 17.82 18.00 7.96
C VAL A 408 16.70 17.31 7.19
N ILE A 409 15.51 17.89 7.30
CA ILE A 409 14.34 17.56 6.51
C ILE A 409 14.05 18.75 5.60
N THR A 410 14.14 18.53 4.29
CA THR A 410 13.85 19.53 3.26
C THR A 410 12.66 19.06 2.43
N ASP A 411 11.56 19.79 2.50
CA ASP A 411 10.37 19.60 1.69
C ASP A 411 10.48 20.46 0.43
N VAL A 412 10.45 19.83 -0.75
CA VAL A 412 10.62 20.49 -2.05
C VAL A 412 9.40 20.28 -2.95
N ASN A 413 9.21 21.16 -3.94
CA ASN A 413 8.21 20.94 -4.98
C ASN A 413 8.48 19.65 -5.78
N ALA A 414 7.42 18.95 -6.19
CA ALA A 414 7.55 17.77 -7.04
C ALA A 414 8.10 18.15 -8.43
N GLY A 415 8.95 17.31 -9.03
CA GLY A 415 9.44 17.49 -10.40
C GLY A 415 10.95 17.56 -10.59
N TYR A 416 11.75 17.22 -9.57
CA TYR A 416 13.20 17.09 -9.72
C TYR A 416 13.60 15.78 -10.41
N ASP A 417 14.75 15.78 -11.07
CA ASP A 417 15.28 14.61 -11.74
C ASP A 417 16.09 13.68 -10.80
N THR A 418 16.54 12.54 -11.33
CA THR A 418 17.37 11.62 -10.56
C THR A 418 18.78 12.16 -10.28
N GLN A 419 19.23 13.17 -11.02
CA GLN A 419 20.56 13.74 -10.86
C GLN A 419 20.65 14.52 -9.54
N VAL A 420 19.62 15.30 -9.19
CA VAL A 420 19.52 15.99 -7.89
C VAL A 420 19.71 15.01 -6.73
N LEU A 421 19.04 13.86 -6.79
CA LEU A 421 19.15 12.83 -5.74
C LEU A 421 20.55 12.23 -5.65
N ASN A 422 21.27 12.14 -6.78
CA ASN A 422 22.63 11.62 -6.81
C ASN A 422 23.62 12.65 -6.27
N GLU A 423 23.45 13.92 -6.62
CA GLU A 423 24.27 15.03 -6.11
C GLU A 423 24.11 15.17 -4.60
N LEU A 424 22.88 15.17 -4.07
CA LEU A 424 22.62 15.22 -2.62
C LEU A 424 23.28 14.07 -1.85
N LYS A 425 23.30 12.85 -2.43
CA LYS A 425 23.98 11.69 -1.84
C LYS A 425 25.50 11.79 -1.90
N ALA A 426 26.02 12.50 -2.89
CA ALA A 426 27.46 12.62 -3.14
C ALA A 426 28.12 13.75 -2.34
N ILE A 427 27.32 14.65 -1.72
CA ILE A 427 27.82 15.70 -0.82
C ILE A 427 28.76 15.07 0.22
N GLU A 428 29.96 15.63 0.34
CA GLU A 428 30.95 15.19 1.32
C GLU A 428 30.32 15.22 2.73
N TYR A 429 30.64 14.24 3.56
CA TYR A 429 30.06 14.09 4.91
C TYR A 429 28.60 13.63 4.99
N THR A 430 27.94 13.34 3.87
CA THR A 430 26.65 12.63 3.88
C THR A 430 26.80 11.25 4.51
N ILE A 431 26.01 10.97 5.55
CA ILE A 431 25.94 9.66 6.21
C ILE A 431 24.84 8.83 5.54
N LYS A 432 23.64 9.42 5.40
CA LYS A 432 22.48 8.72 4.84
C LYS A 432 21.51 9.70 4.22
N PHE A 433 20.92 9.30 3.10
CA PHE A 433 19.91 10.08 2.40
C PHE A 433 18.64 9.25 2.20
N ARG A 434 17.48 9.86 2.42
CA ARG A 434 16.18 9.22 2.19
C ARG A 434 15.23 10.18 1.48
N LEU A 435 14.39 9.59 0.65
CA LEU A 435 13.30 10.28 -0.02
C LEU A 435 11.97 9.72 0.50
N LEU A 436 11.07 10.61 0.89
CA LEU A 436 9.70 10.34 1.31
C LEU A 436 8.74 11.17 0.44
N TYR A 437 7.53 10.67 0.20
CA TYR A 437 6.48 11.32 -0.61
C TYR A 437 5.25 11.64 0.23
#